data_AF-A0AAU5G2D4-F1
#
_entry.id   AF-A0AAU5G2D4-F1
#
_cell.length_a   1.000
_cell.length_b   1.000
_cell.length_c   1.000
_cell.angle_alpha   90.00
_cell.angle_beta   90.00
_cell.angle_gamma   90.00
#
_symmetry.space_group_name_H-M   'P 1'
#
loop_
_entity.id
_entity.type
_entity.pdbx_description
1 polymer ?
#
loop_
_entity_poly.entity_id
_entity_poly.type
_entity_poly.pdbx_seq_one_letter_code
_entity_poly.pdbx_strand_id
1 'polypeptide(L)' 'MTVDTELPRAIAWCSWHSGLSDTARLMQVGEAWKLFACERCRIAHGLVPLADQP' A
#
# COMPACT_ATOMS: atom_id res chain seq x y z
N MET A 1 -16.47 23.48 10.81
CA MET A 1 -15.29 23.06 10.00
C MET A 1 -14.70 21.86 10.71
N THR A 2 -15.06 20.65 10.27
CA THR A 2 -14.41 19.43 10.76
C THR A 2 -12.98 19.48 10.24
N VAL A 3 -12.03 19.67 11.14
CA VAL A 3 -10.63 19.34 10.88
C VAL A 3 -10.64 17.85 10.54
N ASP A 4 -10.60 17.54 9.24
CA ASP A 4 -10.12 16.25 8.77
C ASP A 4 -8.72 16.17 9.35
N THR A 5 -8.57 15.44 10.45
CA THR A 5 -7.26 15.13 10.98
C THR A 5 -6.59 14.38 9.84
N GLU A 6 -5.77 15.07 9.05
CA GLU A 6 -4.98 14.54 7.96
C GLU A 6 -3.97 13.58 8.60
N LEU A 7 -4.47 12.42 9.06
CA LEU A 7 -3.65 11.33 9.56
C LEU A 7 -2.57 11.14 8.49
N PRO A 8 -1.27 11.14 8.86
CA PRO A 8 -0.20 11.10 7.89
C PRO A 8 -0.44 9.94 6.93
N ARG A 9 -0.92 10.27 5.74
CA ARG A 9 -1.27 9.27 4.73
C ARG A 9 0.06 8.80 4.19
N ALA A 10 0.43 7.57 4.51
CA ALA A 10 1.66 6.97 4.02
C ALA A 10 1.52 6.79 2.50
N ILE A 11 2.07 7.73 1.74
CA ILE A 11 2.17 7.60 0.29
C ILE A 11 3.31 6.63 0.00
N ALA A 12 3.00 5.52 -0.66
CA ALA A 12 3.99 4.55 -1.10
C ALA A 12 3.83 4.24 -2.60
N TRP A 13 4.93 3.77 -3.20
CA TRP A 13 4.97 3.40 -4.60
C TRP A 13 4.32 2.03 -4.83
N CYS A 14 3.26 1.98 -5.62
CA CYS A 14 2.64 0.72 -6.01
C CYS A 14 3.46 0.05 -7.12
N SER A 15 3.96 -1.15 -6.84
CA SER A 15 4.78 -1.93 -7.78
C SER A 15 3.99 -2.56 -8.94
N TRP A 16 2.65 -2.59 -8.88
CA TRP A 16 1.79 -3.20 -9.90
C TRP A 16 1.39 -2.22 -11.01
N HIS A 17 0.97 -1.01 -10.65
CA HIS A 17 0.62 0.03 -11.63
C HIS A 17 1.75 1.05 -11.85
N SER A 18 2.88 0.90 -11.15
CA SER A 18 4.04 1.80 -11.21
C SER A 18 3.71 3.26 -10.93
N GLY A 19 3.13 3.53 -9.76
CA GLY A 19 2.71 4.88 -9.39
C GLY A 19 2.47 5.06 -7.90
N LEU A 20 2.52 6.31 -7.44
CA LEU A 20 2.31 6.66 -6.03
C LEU A 20 0.83 6.53 -5.64
N SER A 21 0.58 5.99 -4.45
CA SER A 21 -0.75 5.97 -3.86
C SER A 21 -0.67 6.12 -2.35
N ASP A 22 -1.61 6.86 -1.80
CA ASP A 22 -1.83 7.03 -0.35
C ASP A 22 -2.52 5.81 0.30
N THR A 23 -3.02 4.87 -0.51
CA THR A 23 -3.61 3.60 -0.06
C THR A 23 -2.64 2.42 -0.18
N ALA A 24 -1.40 2.68 -0.60
CA ALA A 24 -0.40 1.65 -0.80
C ALA A 24 0.02 1.01 0.53
N ARG A 25 -0.12 -0.32 0.61
CA ARG A 25 0.27 -1.15 1.76
C ARG A 25 1.40 -2.10 1.38
N LEU A 26 2.22 -2.48 2.35
CA LEU A 26 3.34 -3.40 2.15
C LEU A 26 2.81 -4.81 1.91
N MET A 27 3.11 -5.41 0.75
CA MET A 27 2.68 -6.76 0.37
C MET A 27 3.76 -7.78 0.68
N GLN A 28 5.01 -7.43 0.39
CA GLN A 28 6.13 -8.36 0.53
C GLN A 28 7.40 -7.57 0.82
N VAL A 29 8.27 -8.16 1.63
CA VAL A 29 9.63 -7.66 1.88
C VAL A 29 10.62 -8.74 1.48
N GLY A 30 11.62 -8.37 0.69
CA GLY A 30 12.83 -9.15 0.45
C GLY A 30 14.01 -8.52 1.18
N GLU A 31 15.21 -9.13 1.06
CA GLU A 31 16.41 -8.65 1.76
C GLU A 31 16.77 -7.19 1.47
N ALA A 32 16.50 -6.71 0.25
CA ALA A 32 16.82 -5.34 -0.19
C ALA A 32 15.67 -4.61 -0.90
N TRP A 33 14.46 -5.16 -0.88
CA TRP A 33 13.32 -4.57 -1.59
C TRP A 33 12.02 -4.73 -0.83
N LYS A 34 11.08 -3.80 -1.06
CA LYS A 34 9.74 -3.82 -0.48
C LYS A 34 8.73 -3.60 -1.60
N LEU A 35 7.79 -4.52 -1.74
CA LEU A 35 6.69 -4.38 -2.69
C LEU A 35 5.49 -3.80 -1.96
N PHE A 36 4.97 -2.70 -2.48
CA PHE A 36 3.73 -2.12 -2.00
C PHE A 36 2.66 -2.22 -3.09
N ALA A 37 1.42 -2.41 -2.67
CA ALA A 37 0.26 -2.40 -3.55
C ALA A 37 -0.81 -1.45 -3.01
N CYS A 38 -1.30 -0.57 -3.89
CA CYS A 38 -2.48 0.26 -3.63
C CYS A 38 -3.72 -0.62 -3.47
N GLU A 39 -4.77 -0.09 -2.85
CA GLU A 39 -6.02 -0.83 -2.62
C GLU A 39 -6.59 -1.42 -3.92
N ARG A 40 -6.63 -0.63 -4.99
CA ARG A 40 -7.13 -1.07 -6.29
C ARG A 40 -6.35 -2.27 -6.85
N CYS A 41 -5.02 -2.24 -6.78
CA CYS A 41 -4.18 -3.35 -7.22
C CYS A 41 -4.30 -4.56 -6.30
N ARG A 42 -4.47 -4.37 -4.99
CA ARG A 42 -4.71 -5.49 -4.06
C ARG A 42 -5.98 -6.23 -4.41
N ILE A 43 -7.07 -5.50 -4.63
CA ILE A 43 -8.37 -6.10 -4.99
C ILE A 43 -8.28 -6.77 -6.36
N ALA A 44 -7.67 -6.11 -7.35
CA ALA A 44 -7.55 -6.65 -8.70
C ALA A 44 -6.71 -7.94 -8.80
N HIS A 45 -5.67 -8.06 -7.97
CA HIS A 45 -4.74 -9.20 -7.97
C HIS A 45 -4.94 -10.16 -6.78
N GLY A 46 -5.93 -9.92 -5.92
CA GLY A 46 -6.16 -10.74 -4.71
C GLY A 46 -4.99 -10.73 -3.73
N LEU A 47 -4.26 -9.61 -3.62
CA LEU A 47 -3.06 -9.52 -2.78
C LEU A 47 -3.43 -9.26 -1.32
N VAL A 48 -2.83 -10.03 -0.43
CA VAL A 48 -2.97 -9.85 1.02
C VAL A 48 -1.78 -9.03 1.54
N PRO A 49 -2.01 -7.89 2.23
CA PRO A 49 -0.93 -7.14 2.85
C PRO A 49 -0.13 -7.99 3.83
N LEU A 50 1.18 -7.73 3.91
CA LEU A 50 2.08 -8.42 4.84
C LEU A 50 1.62 -8.28 6.30
N ALA A 51 1.00 -7.15 6.65
CA ALA A 51 0.45 -6.90 7.98
C ALA A 51 -0.77 -7.78 8.32
N ASP A 52 -1.43 -8.34 7.30
CA ASP A 52 -2.60 -9.23 7.44
C ASP A 52 -2.22 -10.72 7.27
N GLN A 53 -0.94 -11.04 7.13
CA GLN A 53 -0.43 -12.42 7.09
C GLN A 53 -0.15 -12.92 8.53
N PRO A 54 -0.48 -14.19 8.87
CA PRO A 54 -0.32 -14.75 10.22
C PRO A 54 1.13 -14.97 10.64
#